data_AF-A0AA40VV46-F1
#
_entry.id   AF-A0AA40VV46-F1
#
_cell.length_a   1.000
_cell.length_b   1.000
_cell.length_c   1.000
_cell.angle_alpha   90.00
_cell.angle_beta   90.00
_cell.angle_gamma   90.00
#
_symmetry.space_group_name_H-M   'P 1'
#
loop_
_entity.id
_entity.type
_entity.pdbx_description
1 polymer ?
#
loop_
_entity_poly.entity_id
_entity_poly.type
_entity_poly.pdbx_seq_one_letter_code
_entity_poly.pdbx_strand_id
1 'polypeptide(L)'
;MSSILKIKENIGDTTFKTKPQQVDKLLKSDPTYVAKAGELFFVSAIDRGSSDPKSLNYYGGDHWKVTFKKELQPREGGKPISTWFVYQGHVEEYRLIK
;
A
#
# COMPACT_ATOMS: atom_id res chain seq x y z
N MET A 1 6.27 1.28 14.81
CA MET A 1 6.11 -0.07 15.41
C MET A 1 6.11 -1.04 14.25
N SER A 2 6.87 -2.14 14.28
CA SER A 2 6.90 -3.07 13.14
C SER A 2 5.63 -3.91 13.11
N SER A 3 5.01 -4.03 11.94
CA SER A 3 3.84 -4.87 11.72
C SER A 3 4.02 -5.72 10.45
N ILE A 4 3.12 -6.69 10.28
CA ILE A 4 2.99 -7.46 9.05
C ILE A 4 1.73 -6.94 8.34
N LEU A 5 1.89 -6.56 7.07
CA LEU A 5 0.77 -6.31 6.17
C LEU A 5 0.48 -7.61 5.41
N LYS A 6 -0.75 -8.12 5.52
CA LYS A 6 -1.23 -9.27 4.75
C LYS A 6 -2.17 -8.81 3.66
N ILE A 7 -2.03 -9.37 2.46
CA ILE A 7 -3.05 -9.25 1.41
C ILE A 7 -4.15 -10.28 1.69
N LYS A 8 -5.41 -9.83 1.73
CA LYS A 8 -6.54 -10.72 2.01
C LYS A 8 -6.62 -11.86 0.98
N GLU A 9 -7.05 -13.03 1.41
CA GLU A 9 -6.99 -14.23 0.57
C GLU A 9 -8.08 -14.29 -0.51
N ASN A 10 -9.15 -13.52 -0.38
CA ASN A 10 -10.34 -13.58 -1.22
C ASN A 10 -10.41 -12.51 -2.34
N ILE A 11 -9.34 -11.75 -2.57
CA ILE A 11 -9.33 -10.62 -3.52
C ILE A 11 -8.56 -10.88 -4.82
N GLY A 12 -7.86 -12.01 -4.95
CA GLY A 12 -7.01 -12.33 -6.10
C GLY A 12 -5.68 -11.57 -6.08
N ASP A 13 -5.70 -10.26 -6.37
CA ASP A 13 -4.55 -9.37 -6.30
C ASP A 13 -4.90 -7.95 -5.85
N THR A 14 -3.89 -7.18 -5.48
CA THR A 14 -4.02 -5.75 -5.22
C THR A 14 -2.81 -5.00 -5.76
N THR A 15 -3.03 -3.73 -6.11
CA THR A 15 -2.00 -2.86 -6.66
C THR A 15 -1.60 -1.80 -5.65
N PHE A 16 -0.33 -1.84 -5.27
CA PHE A 16 0.37 -0.77 -4.57
C PHE A 16 0.77 0.32 -5.55
N LYS A 17 0.57 1.58 -5.15
CA LYS A 17 0.70 2.77 -6.01
C LYS A 17 1.54 3.85 -5.34
N THR A 18 2.17 4.72 -6.11
CA THR A 18 2.92 5.87 -5.54
C THR A 18 2.03 7.07 -5.19
N LYS A 19 0.76 7.06 -5.61
CA LYS A 19 -0.23 8.11 -5.36
C LYS A 19 -1.54 7.50 -4.82
N PRO A 20 -2.31 8.22 -4.00
CA PRO A 20 -3.59 7.76 -3.43
C PRO A 20 -4.75 7.90 -4.43
N GLN A 21 -4.54 7.53 -5.69
CA GLN A 21 -5.55 7.60 -6.76
C GLN A 21 -5.98 6.20 -7.18
N GLN A 22 -7.15 6.06 -7.80
CA GLN A 22 -7.56 4.80 -8.41
C GLN A 22 -6.61 4.41 -9.56
N VAL A 23 -6.46 3.11 -9.82
CA VAL A 23 -5.46 2.58 -10.76
C VAL A 23 -5.68 3.12 -12.18
N ASP A 24 -6.94 3.24 -12.60
CA ASP A 24 -7.37 3.77 -13.89
C ASP A 24 -6.98 5.25 -14.13
N LYS A 25 -6.66 5.98 -13.06
CA LYS A 25 -6.22 7.38 -13.11
C LYS A 25 -4.70 7.55 -13.12
N LEU A 26 -3.95 6.46 -12.98
CA LEU A 26 -2.49 6.51 -13.02
C LEU A 26 -1.99 6.63 -14.46
N LEU A 27 -0.88 7.35 -14.61
CA LEU A 27 -0.15 7.34 -15.88
C LEU A 27 0.49 5.96 -16.08
N LYS A 28 0.66 5.53 -17.33
CA LYS A 28 1.33 4.25 -17.63
C LYS A 28 2.77 4.16 -17.08
N SER A 29 3.39 5.32 -16.87
CA SER A 29 4.73 5.46 -16.29
C SER A 29 4.73 5.55 -14.76
N ASP A 30 3.57 5.70 -14.12
CA ASP A 30 3.51 5.78 -12.67
C ASP A 30 3.89 4.42 -12.08
N PRO A 31 4.88 4.35 -11.16
CA PRO A 31 5.31 3.07 -10.59
C PRO A 31 4.18 2.37 -9.85
N THR A 32 4.03 1.08 -10.11
CA THR A 32 3.09 0.18 -9.45
C THR A 32 3.79 -1.09 -8.95
N TYR A 33 3.19 -1.75 -7.97
CA TYR A 33 3.58 -3.09 -7.54
C TYR A 33 2.34 -3.93 -7.33
N VAL A 34 2.26 -5.10 -7.98
CA VAL A 34 1.13 -6.03 -7.85
C VAL A 34 1.50 -7.08 -6.81
N ALA A 35 0.65 -7.21 -5.79
CA ALA A 35 0.77 -8.25 -4.78
C ALA A 35 -0.42 -9.19 -4.84
N LYS A 36 -0.16 -10.49 -4.66
CA LYS A 36 -1.18 -11.52 -4.70
C LYS A 36 -1.82 -11.74 -3.35
N ALA A 37 -3.03 -12.27 -3.38
CA ALA A 37 -3.75 -12.78 -2.22
C ALA A 37 -2.85 -13.68 -1.35
N GLY A 38 -2.90 -13.47 -0.04
CA GLY A 38 -2.11 -14.22 0.94
C GLY A 38 -0.66 -13.75 1.12
N GLU A 39 -0.14 -12.86 0.27
CA GLU A 39 1.22 -12.34 0.44
C GLU A 39 1.36 -11.56 1.77
N LEU A 40 2.53 -11.72 2.39
CA LEU A 40 2.89 -11.14 3.68
C LEU A 40 4.10 -10.22 3.52
N PHE A 41 4.00 -9.02 4.09
CA PHE A 41 5.06 -8.03 4.03
C PHE A 41 5.40 -7.49 5.41
N PHE A 42 6.69 -7.42 5.72
CA PHE A 42 7.15 -6.68 6.89
C PHE A 42 7.14 -5.18 6.60
N VAL A 43 6.40 -4.43 7.41
CA VAL A 43 6.26 -2.98 7.29
C VAL A 43 6.80 -2.29 8.53
N SER A 44 7.38 -1.12 8.34
CA SER A 44 7.89 -0.26 9.41
C SER A 44 6.83 0.73 9.90
N ALA A 45 5.89 1.11 9.03
CA ALA A 45 4.79 2.01 9.34
C ALA A 45 3.57 1.77 8.44
N ILE A 46 2.38 2.00 8.99
CA ILE A 46 1.11 2.12 8.26
C ILE A 46 0.44 3.41 8.74
N ASP A 47 0.27 4.36 7.82
CA ASP A 47 -0.53 5.57 8.01
C ASP A 47 -1.88 5.38 7.31
N ARG A 48 -2.95 5.45 8.09
CA ARG A 48 -4.32 5.20 7.60
C ARG A 48 -4.96 6.43 6.96
N GLY A 49 -4.25 7.56 6.99
CA GLY A 49 -4.77 8.83 6.53
C GLY A 49 -5.91 9.37 7.40
N SER A 50 -6.46 10.48 6.96
CA SER A 50 -7.64 11.11 7.54
C SER A 50 -8.90 10.73 6.75
N SER A 51 -10.03 10.67 7.44
CA SER A 51 -11.36 10.59 6.82
C SER A 51 -11.87 11.93 6.32
N ASP A 52 -11.26 13.06 6.73
CA ASP A 52 -11.63 14.40 6.29
C ASP A 52 -10.97 14.75 4.95
N PRO A 53 -11.73 15.00 3.87
CA PRO A 53 -11.22 15.40 2.56
C PRO A 53 -10.37 16.67 2.57
N LYS A 54 -10.50 17.53 3.58
CA LYS A 54 -9.73 18.78 3.72
C LYS A 54 -8.39 18.58 4.43
N SER A 55 -8.14 17.39 4.98
CA SER A 55 -6.88 17.09 5.66
C SER A 55 -5.74 16.89 4.67
N LEU A 56 -4.55 17.35 5.05
CA LEU A 56 -3.31 17.09 4.30
C LEU A 56 -2.96 15.59 4.21
N ASN A 57 -3.52 14.77 5.11
CA ASN A 57 -3.35 13.32 5.12
C ASN A 57 -4.58 12.59 4.54
N TYR A 58 -5.38 13.26 3.72
CA TYR A 58 -6.49 12.61 3.02
C TYR A 58 -6.00 11.78 1.84
N TYR A 59 -6.15 10.47 1.93
CA TYR A 59 -5.70 9.51 0.91
C TYR A 59 -6.90 8.89 0.19
N GLY A 60 -7.83 9.72 -0.28
CA GLY A 60 -9.06 9.25 -0.94
C GLY A 60 -10.12 8.69 0.02
N GLY A 61 -9.82 8.62 1.32
CA GLY A 61 -10.71 8.08 2.36
C GLY A 61 -10.66 6.55 2.49
N ASP A 62 -10.02 5.87 1.54
CA ASP A 62 -10.01 4.42 1.43
C ASP A 62 -8.63 3.81 1.11
N HIS A 63 -7.57 4.62 0.99
CA HIS A 63 -6.19 4.14 0.89
C HIS A 63 -5.43 4.31 2.19
N TRP A 64 -4.55 3.34 2.48
CA TRP A 64 -3.50 3.47 3.48
C TRP A 64 -2.16 3.73 2.79
N LYS A 65 -1.33 4.53 3.44
CA LYS A 65 0.09 4.71 3.10
C LYS A 65 0.92 3.75 3.94
N VAL A 66 1.65 2.87 3.28
CA VAL A 66 2.42 1.79 3.90
C VAL A 66 3.90 1.98 3.57
N THR A 67 4.75 1.88 4.59
CA THR A 67 6.21 1.88 4.43
C THR A 67 6.75 0.48 4.74
N PHE A 68 7.36 -0.13 3.74
CA PHE A 68 7.92 -1.48 3.79
C PHE A 68 9.33 -1.46 4.38
N LYS A 69 9.69 -2.52 5.12
CA LYS A 69 11.07 -2.68 5.61
C LYS A 69 12.05 -3.01 4.48
N LYS A 70 11.61 -3.83 3.53
CA LYS A 70 12.33 -4.14 2.30
C LYS A 70 11.63 -3.41 1.16
N GLU A 71 12.38 -2.60 0.42
CA GLU A 71 11.85 -1.84 -0.71
C GLU A 71 11.30 -2.79 -1.78
N LEU A 72 10.19 -2.39 -2.41
CA LEU A 72 9.54 -3.15 -3.46
C LEU A 72 10.00 -2.64 -4.82
N GLN A 73 10.26 -3.56 -5.74
CA GLN A 73 10.69 -3.23 -7.10
C GLN A 73 9.46 -2.92 -7.97
N PRO A 74 9.31 -1.71 -8.54
CA PRO A 74 8.18 -1.40 -9.40
C PRO A 74 8.12 -2.28 -10.65
N ARG A 75 6.90 -2.58 -11.11
CA ARG A 75 6.63 -3.38 -12.32
C ARG A 75 7.18 -2.71 -13.58
N GLU A 76 7.08 -1.39 -13.64
CA GLU A 76 7.52 -0.55 -14.76
C GLU A 76 9.05 -0.38 -14.80
N GLY A 77 9.77 -0.93 -13.81
CA GLY A 77 11.21 -0.78 -13.65
C GLY A 77 11.61 0.44 -12.83
N GLY A 78 12.92 0.72 -12.78
CA GLY A 78 13.47 1.83 -12.00
C GLY A 78 13.96 1.42 -10.61
N LYS A 79 14.06 2.38 -9.69
CA LYS A 79 14.59 2.16 -8.34
C LYS A 79 13.54 1.50 -7.43
N PRO A 80 13.94 0.62 -6.51
CA PRO A 80 13.05 0.14 -5.47
C PRO A 80 12.45 1.28 -4.65
N ILE A 81 11.21 1.10 -4.20
CA ILE A 81 10.45 2.11 -3.46
C ILE A 81 9.98 1.52 -2.14
N SER A 82 10.19 2.28 -1.06
CA SER A 82 9.81 1.86 0.30
C SER A 82 8.35 2.18 0.65
N THR A 83 7.77 3.23 0.08
CA THR A 83 6.48 3.76 0.52
C THR A 83 5.45 3.76 -0.60
N TRP A 84 4.29 3.18 -0.31
CA TRP A 84 3.22 2.95 -1.28
C TRP A 84 1.85 3.22 -0.68
N PHE A 85 0.87 3.48 -1.53
CA PHE A 85 -0.54 3.54 -1.20
C PHE A 85 -1.24 2.25 -1.64
N VAL A 86 -2.10 1.72 -0.78
CA VAL A 86 -2.88 0.50 -1.04
C VAL A 86 -4.31 0.70 -0.59
N TYR A 87 -5.26 0.05 -1.27
CA TYR A 87 -6.66 0.11 -0.86
C TYR A 87 -6.84 -0.67 0.43
N GLN A 88 -7.39 -0.01 1.46
CA GLN A 88 -7.48 -0.59 2.81
C GLN A 88 -8.37 -1.85 2.85
N GLY A 89 -9.35 -1.93 1.96
CA GLY A 89 -10.26 -3.08 1.89
C GLY A 89 -9.57 -4.39 1.49
N HIS A 90 -8.39 -4.33 0.89
CA HIS A 90 -7.64 -5.50 0.40
C HIS A 90 -6.56 -6.01 1.36
N VAL A 91 -6.33 -5.31 2.47
CA VAL A 91 -5.20 -5.58 3.36
C VAL A 91 -5.63 -5.71 4.81
N GLU A 92 -4.79 -6.38 5.59
CA GLU A 92 -4.91 -6.52 7.04
C GLU A 92 -3.57 -6.20 7.70
N GLU A 93 -3.61 -5.51 8.84
CA GLU A 93 -2.42 -5.28 9.68
C GLU A 93 -2.40 -6.28 10.84
N TYR A 94 -1.30 -7.01 10.96
CA TYR A 94 -0.97 -7.81 12.14
C TYR A 94 0.14 -7.11 12.91
N ARG A 95 -0.19 -6.55 14.08
CA ARG A 95 0.79 -5.88 14.95
C ARG A 95 1.60 -6.92 15.69
N LEU A 96 2.92 -6.81 15.62
CA LEU A 96 3.83 -7.66 16.38
C LEU A 96 3.91 -7.13 17.82
N ILE A 97 3.31 -7.85 18.76
CA ILE A 97 3.45 -7.58 20.19
C ILE A 97 4.83 -8.07 20.62
N LYS A 98 5.58 -7.25 21.37
CA LYS A 98 6.85 -7.61 21.97
C LYS A 98 6.65 -8.13 23.39
#